data_AF-A0A524CD35-F1
#
_entry.id   AF-A0A524CD35-F1
#
_cell.length_a   1.000
_cell.length_b   1.000
_cell.length_c   1.000
_cell.angle_alpha   90.00
_cell.angle_beta   90.00
_cell.angle_gamma   90.00
#
_symmetry.space_group_name_H-M   'P 1'
#
loop_
_entity.id
_entity.type
_entity.pdbx_description
1 polymer ?
#
loop_
_entity_poly.entity_id
_entity_poly.type
_entity_poly.pdbx_seq_one_letter_code
_entity_poly.pdbx_strand_id
1 'polypeptide(L)'
;MNKEMKGKIVFIGIVTILIMIIIKFTVYAISGLTYNALLPLFQGLDEIFEYIIDLIFSIVGFLVLALTYIIKPSKTTTKWEDEEGKTKTKSTNKYLIGILAGLVLIFFPPISQLIMLGFYSTDNFYTIIIILAAIEGIGWVLSGYGLGVKVIKRCYHCNKKIEKGHEIKCKTCGNVFCSEDCYDAHMLYTHDKCAICGKGFGRGASYETCPQCKKLKFCSVNCLREHNKLKH
;
A
#
# COMPACT_ATOMS: atom_id res chain seq x y z
N MET A 1 -41.94 7.50 7.65
CA MET A 1 -40.93 6.84 8.51
C MET A 1 -41.01 7.47 9.88
N ASN A 2 -41.39 6.69 10.91
CA ASN A 2 -41.59 7.19 12.27
C ASN A 2 -40.26 7.75 12.84
N LYS A 3 -40.30 8.78 13.71
CA LYS A 3 -39.10 9.36 14.35
C LYS A 3 -38.25 8.28 15.02
N GLU A 4 -38.89 7.24 15.56
CA GLU A 4 -38.24 6.09 16.16
C GLU A 4 -37.39 5.27 15.16
N MET A 5 -37.85 5.10 13.92
CA MET A 5 -37.08 4.38 12.89
C MET A 5 -35.87 5.18 12.39
N LYS A 6 -35.96 6.51 12.37
CA LYS A 6 -34.81 7.37 12.01
C LYS A 6 -33.67 7.20 13.01
N GLY A 7 -33.99 7.15 14.31
CA GLY A 7 -32.98 6.94 15.36
C GLY A 7 -32.28 5.59 15.24
N LYS A 8 -33.03 4.52 14.99
CA LYS A 8 -32.48 3.16 14.84
C LYS A 8 -31.54 3.04 13.63
N ILE A 9 -31.89 3.65 12.50
CA ILE A 9 -31.04 3.62 11.29
C ILE A 9 -29.73 4.38 11.52
N VAL A 10 -29.79 5.56 12.15
CA VAL A 10 -28.59 6.36 12.46
C VAL A 10 -27.69 5.61 13.45
N PHE A 11 -28.27 4.99 14.47
CA PHE A 11 -27.52 4.22 15.45
C PHE A 11 -26.79 3.02 14.82
N ILE A 12 -27.48 2.26 13.96
CA ILE A 12 -26.87 1.13 13.24
C ILE A 12 -25.71 1.63 12.36
N GLY A 13 -25.89 2.75 11.64
CA GLY A 13 -24.82 3.33 10.82
C GLY A 13 -23.58 3.71 11.64
N ILE A 14 -23.76 4.34 12.80
CA ILE A 14 -22.64 4.70 13.70
C ILE A 14 -21.92 3.45 14.20
N VAL A 15 -22.66 2.43 14.63
CA VAL A 15 -22.08 1.17 15.12
C VAL A 15 -21.28 0.47 14.03
N THR A 16 -21.80 0.40 12.80
CA THR A 16 -21.07 -0.20 11.68
C THR A 16 -19.77 0.54 11.38
N ILE A 17 -19.78 1.88 11.38
CA ILE A 17 -18.57 2.69 11.14
C ILE A 17 -17.54 2.46 12.25
N LEU A 18 -17.95 2.45 13.51
CA LEU A 18 -17.06 2.18 14.65
C LEU A 18 -16.41 0.79 14.55
N ILE A 19 -17.18 -0.24 14.17
CA ILE A 19 -16.66 -1.58 13.95
C ILE A 19 -15.59 -1.58 12.84
N MET A 20 -15.84 -0.89 11.72
CA MET A 20 -14.86 -0.80 10.63
C MET A 20 -13.56 -0.07 11.06
N ILE A 21 -13.66 0.98 11.87
CA ILE A 21 -12.50 1.70 12.40
C ILE A 21 -11.69 0.79 13.33
N ILE A 22 -12.35 0.06 14.22
CA ILE A 22 -11.69 -0.87 15.14
C ILE A 22 -10.97 -1.95 14.34
N ILE A 23 -11.64 -2.61 13.39
CA ILE A 23 -11.03 -3.64 12.54
C ILE A 23 -9.79 -3.09 11.82
N LYS A 24 -9.88 -1.90 11.22
CA LYS A 24 -8.75 -1.28 10.52
C LYS A 24 -7.59 -1.00 11.46
N PHE A 25 -7.85 -0.46 12.65
CA PHE A 25 -6.83 -0.19 13.65
C PHE A 25 -6.18 -1.48 14.16
N THR A 26 -6.97 -2.54 14.40
CA THR A 26 -6.46 -3.84 14.82
C THR A 26 -5.59 -4.47 13.73
N VAL A 27 -6.01 -4.43 12.47
CA VAL A 27 -5.19 -4.90 11.33
C VAL A 27 -3.90 -4.10 11.24
N TYR A 28 -3.96 -2.77 11.32
CA TYR A 28 -2.76 -1.91 11.22
C TYR A 28 -1.79 -2.15 12.39
N ALA A 29 -2.31 -2.33 13.60
CA ALA A 29 -1.51 -2.63 14.78
C ALA A 29 -0.86 -4.01 14.70
N ILE A 30 -1.61 -5.03 14.25
CA ILE A 30 -1.07 -6.37 14.03
C ILE A 30 -0.01 -6.32 12.93
N SER A 31 -0.30 -5.72 11.79
CA SER A 31 0.65 -5.53 10.69
C SER A 31 1.92 -4.82 11.18
N GLY A 32 1.81 -3.70 11.90
CA GLY A 32 2.98 -2.98 12.42
C GLY A 32 3.83 -3.80 13.40
N LEU A 33 3.21 -4.63 14.23
CA LEU A 33 3.90 -5.53 15.16
C LEU A 33 4.57 -6.71 14.43
N THR A 34 3.93 -7.26 13.39
CA THR A 34 4.46 -8.40 12.62
C THR A 34 5.46 -7.99 11.53
N TYR A 35 5.30 -6.82 10.91
CA TYR A 35 6.16 -6.34 9.82
C TYR A 35 7.62 -6.19 10.25
N ASN A 36 7.86 -5.70 11.48
CA ASN A 36 9.23 -5.54 11.98
C ASN A 36 9.93 -6.88 12.28
N ALA A 37 9.16 -7.94 12.57
CA ALA A 37 9.72 -9.26 12.88
C ALA A 37 9.82 -10.18 11.65
N LEU A 38 8.97 -9.98 10.64
CA LEU A 38 8.81 -10.90 9.49
C LEU A 38 9.16 -10.28 8.14
N LEU A 39 9.70 -9.04 8.10
CA LEU A 39 10.13 -8.33 6.89
C LEU A 39 10.90 -9.17 5.85
N PRO A 40 11.80 -10.12 6.21
CA PRO A 40 12.51 -10.91 5.21
C PRO A 40 11.65 -12.01 4.54
N LEU A 41 10.51 -12.39 5.14
CA LEU A 41 9.65 -13.49 4.66
C LEU A 41 8.53 -13.02 3.72
N PHE A 42 8.18 -11.73 3.75
CA PHE A 42 6.98 -11.20 3.08
C PHE A 42 7.25 -10.30 1.86
N GLN A 43 8.48 -10.27 1.31
CA GLN A 43 8.86 -9.43 0.15
C GLN A 43 8.07 -9.67 -1.16
N GLY A 44 7.03 -10.51 -1.17
CA GLY A 44 6.09 -10.69 -2.29
C GLY A 44 4.61 -10.63 -1.92
N LEU A 45 4.26 -10.35 -0.66
CA LEU A 45 2.87 -10.35 -0.17
C LEU A 45 2.25 -8.96 -0.06
N ASP A 46 3.06 -7.90 -0.15
CA ASP A 46 2.60 -6.51 -0.06
C ASP A 46 1.57 -6.18 -1.17
N GLU A 47 1.82 -6.62 -2.41
CA GLU A 47 0.91 -6.39 -3.54
C GLU A 47 -0.44 -7.11 -3.37
N ILE A 48 -0.43 -8.31 -2.80
CA ILE A 48 -1.66 -9.10 -2.57
C ILE A 48 -2.47 -8.45 -1.44
N PHE A 49 -1.81 -7.93 -0.42
CA PHE A 49 -2.49 -7.32 0.72
C PHE A 49 -3.16 -6.00 0.36
N GLU A 50 -2.50 -5.13 -0.41
CA GLU A 50 -3.13 -3.91 -0.95
C GLU A 50 -4.35 -4.25 -1.82
N TYR A 51 -4.23 -5.25 -2.70
CA TYR A 51 -5.33 -5.69 -3.55
C TYR A 51 -6.55 -6.18 -2.75
N ILE A 52 -6.33 -6.96 -1.68
CA ILE A 52 -7.40 -7.45 -0.81
C ILE A 52 -8.10 -6.29 -0.09
N ILE A 53 -7.32 -5.32 0.40
CA ILE A 53 -7.88 -4.13 1.07
C ILE A 53 -8.77 -3.34 0.10
N ASP A 54 -8.29 -3.07 -1.12
CA ASP A 54 -9.05 -2.34 -2.13
C ASP A 54 -10.33 -3.09 -2.54
N LEU A 55 -10.26 -4.41 -2.67
CA LEU A 55 -11.42 -5.26 -2.96
C LEU A 55 -12.50 -5.16 -1.87
N ILE A 56 -12.09 -5.20 -0.59
CA ILE A 56 -13.00 -5.07 0.55
C ILE A 56 -13.67 -3.69 0.54
N PHE A 57 -12.91 -2.62 0.31
CA PHE A 57 -13.47 -1.26 0.22
C PHE A 57 -14.46 -1.12 -0.93
N SER A 58 -14.17 -1.72 -2.08
CA SER A 58 -15.08 -1.73 -3.23
C SER A 58 -16.39 -2.42 -2.89
N ILE A 59 -16.34 -3.62 -2.28
CA ILE A 59 -17.53 -4.38 -1.87
C ILE A 59 -18.39 -3.58 -0.87
N VAL A 60 -17.76 -2.96 0.12
CA VAL A 60 -18.48 -2.14 1.11
C VAL A 60 -19.13 -0.92 0.44
N GLY A 61 -18.43 -0.27 -0.50
CA GLY A 61 -18.99 0.83 -1.30
C GLY A 61 -20.24 0.42 -2.08
N PHE A 62 -20.20 -0.75 -2.72
CA PHE A 62 -21.36 -1.31 -3.43
C PHE A 62 -22.54 -1.62 -2.50
N LEU A 63 -22.28 -2.16 -1.30
CA LEU A 63 -23.32 -2.44 -0.32
C LEU A 63 -24.00 -1.15 0.18
N VAL A 64 -23.24 -0.08 0.43
CA VAL A 64 -23.80 1.22 0.81
C VAL A 64 -24.66 1.80 -0.33
N LEU A 65 -24.19 1.72 -1.57
CA LEU A 65 -24.97 2.11 -2.75
C LEU A 65 -26.28 1.33 -2.84
N ALA A 66 -26.23 0.01 -2.70
CA ALA A 66 -27.41 -0.84 -2.74
C ALA A 66 -28.41 -0.48 -1.62
N LEU A 67 -27.92 -0.22 -0.40
CA LEU A 67 -28.77 0.22 0.71
C LEU A 67 -29.41 1.59 0.46
N THR A 68 -28.67 2.55 -0.10
CA THR A 68 -29.25 3.86 -0.45
C THR A 68 -30.28 3.77 -1.58
N TYR A 69 -30.14 2.79 -2.49
CA TYR A 69 -31.12 2.51 -3.54
C TYR A 69 -32.42 1.91 -2.98
N ILE A 70 -32.33 1.03 -1.97
CA ILE A 70 -33.49 0.38 -1.34
C ILE A 70 -34.30 1.37 -0.48
N ILE A 71 -33.66 2.39 0.11
CA ILE A 71 -34.35 3.39 0.94
C ILE A 71 -35.17 4.34 0.05
N LYS A 72 -36.48 4.10 0.01
CA LYS A 72 -37.46 4.84 -0.81
C LYS A 72 -37.34 6.37 -0.58
N PRO A 73 -37.19 7.19 -1.64
CA PRO A 73 -36.86 8.60 -1.51
C PRO A 73 -38.00 9.41 -0.89
N SER A 74 -37.70 10.21 0.14
CA SER A 74 -38.64 11.23 0.61
C SER A 74 -38.40 12.53 -0.16
N LYS A 75 -39.38 12.98 -0.94
CA LYS A 75 -39.35 14.33 -1.54
C LYS A 75 -39.42 15.36 -0.41
N THR A 76 -38.47 16.28 -0.36
CA THR A 76 -38.54 17.46 0.52
C THR A 76 -38.72 18.70 -0.34
N THR A 77 -39.84 19.39 -0.15
CA THR A 77 -40.11 20.69 -0.77
C THR A 77 -39.69 21.79 0.18
N THR A 78 -38.77 22.66 -0.25
CA THR A 78 -38.49 23.91 0.45
C THR A 78 -39.28 25.04 -0.20
N LYS A 79 -39.97 25.83 0.64
CA LYS A 79 -40.65 27.06 0.26
C LYS A 79 -39.81 28.24 0.73
N TRP A 80 -39.71 29.27 -0.08
CA TRP A 80 -39.17 30.56 0.32
C TRP A 80 -39.95 31.67 -0.38
N GLU A 81 -39.88 32.87 0.18
CA GLU A 81 -40.46 34.08 -0.39
C GLU A 81 -39.34 34.85 -1.10
N ASP A 82 -39.63 35.38 -2.27
CA ASP A 82 -38.74 36.34 -2.92
C ASP A 82 -38.97 37.76 -2.37
N GLU A 83 -38.15 38.72 -2.82
CA GLU A 83 -38.24 40.12 -2.38
C GLU A 83 -39.59 40.78 -2.72
N GLU A 84 -40.37 40.17 -3.63
CA GLU A 84 -41.74 40.60 -3.97
C GLU A 84 -42.82 39.91 -3.10
N GLY A 85 -42.43 39.09 -2.13
CA GLY A 85 -43.35 38.30 -1.30
C GLY A 85 -44.01 37.13 -2.01
N LYS A 86 -43.55 36.73 -3.21
CA LYS A 86 -44.08 35.55 -3.90
C LYS A 86 -43.43 34.29 -3.37
N THR A 87 -44.25 33.33 -2.97
CA THR A 87 -43.79 32.01 -2.54
C THR A 87 -43.33 31.19 -3.74
N LYS A 88 -42.04 30.83 -3.75
CA LYS A 88 -41.44 29.92 -4.73
C LYS A 88 -41.16 28.58 -4.06
N THR A 89 -41.46 27.49 -4.78
CA THR A 89 -41.15 26.12 -4.37
C THR A 89 -40.04 25.56 -5.26
N LYS A 90 -38.92 25.14 -4.67
CA LYS A 90 -37.92 24.33 -5.38
C LYS A 90 -37.96 22.91 -4.87
N SER A 91 -38.19 22.01 -5.81
CA SER A 91 -38.03 20.58 -5.62
C SER A 91 -36.57 20.22 -5.89
N THR A 92 -35.76 20.10 -4.84
CA THR A 92 -34.40 19.60 -4.97
C THR A 92 -34.41 18.09 -4.82
N ASN A 93 -33.96 17.36 -5.84
CA ASN A 93 -33.87 15.91 -5.78
C ASN A 93 -32.63 15.49 -4.98
N LYS A 94 -32.81 15.31 -3.65
CA LYS A 94 -31.75 14.83 -2.74
C LYS A 94 -31.09 13.53 -3.19
N TYR A 95 -31.78 12.74 -4.03
CA TYR A 95 -31.23 11.53 -4.63
C TYR A 95 -30.07 11.81 -5.58
N LEU A 96 -30.16 12.87 -6.40
CA LEU A 96 -29.08 13.23 -7.31
C LEU A 96 -27.84 13.69 -6.52
N ILE A 97 -28.04 14.44 -5.43
CA ILE A 97 -26.96 14.87 -4.55
C ILE A 97 -26.35 13.68 -3.79
N GLY A 98 -27.19 12.75 -3.32
CA GLY A 98 -26.74 11.53 -2.63
C GLY A 98 -25.99 10.56 -3.55
N ILE A 99 -26.44 10.39 -4.80
CA ILE A 99 -25.72 9.61 -5.81
C ILE A 99 -24.40 10.27 -6.18
N LEU A 100 -24.41 11.58 -6.45
CA LEU A 100 -23.18 12.31 -6.79
C LEU A 100 -22.18 12.27 -5.64
N ALA A 101 -22.63 12.45 -4.40
CA ALA A 101 -21.80 12.27 -3.22
C ALA A 101 -21.26 10.83 -3.14
N GLY A 102 -22.13 9.82 -3.23
CA GLY A 102 -21.74 8.40 -3.21
C GLY A 102 -20.73 8.02 -4.30
N LEU A 103 -20.91 8.51 -5.52
CA LEU A 103 -19.95 8.34 -6.62
C LEU A 103 -18.61 8.99 -6.27
N VAL A 104 -18.60 10.21 -5.71
CA VAL A 104 -17.37 10.86 -5.24
C VAL A 104 -16.68 10.03 -4.14
N LEU A 105 -17.43 9.41 -3.21
CA LEU A 105 -16.86 8.55 -2.16
C LEU A 105 -16.23 7.27 -2.72
N ILE A 106 -16.79 6.70 -3.79
CA ILE A 106 -16.31 5.46 -4.43
C ILE A 106 -15.05 5.71 -5.26
N PHE A 107 -15.02 6.85 -5.98
CA PHE A 107 -13.87 7.20 -6.81
C PHE A 107 -12.75 7.91 -6.04
N PHE A 108 -13.02 8.41 -4.83
CA PHE A 108 -12.03 9.08 -3.98
C PHE A 108 -12.13 8.61 -2.51
N PRO A 109 -11.56 7.45 -2.18
CA PRO A 109 -11.53 6.91 -0.82
C PRO A 109 -11.08 7.89 0.28
N PRO A 110 -10.06 8.76 0.09
CA PRO A 110 -9.66 9.71 1.11
C PRO A 110 -10.68 10.86 1.33
N ILE A 111 -11.36 11.32 0.27
CA ILE A 111 -12.37 12.39 0.33
C ILE A 111 -13.59 11.96 1.17
N SER A 112 -13.88 10.64 1.20
CA SER A 112 -15.04 10.09 1.90
C SER A 112 -14.98 10.20 3.42
N GLN A 113 -13.78 10.19 3.99
CA GLN A 113 -13.57 10.31 5.42
C GLN A 113 -13.71 11.76 5.91
N LEU A 114 -13.43 12.73 5.03
CA LEU A 114 -13.37 14.15 5.36
C LEU A 114 -14.74 14.84 5.27
N ILE A 115 -15.57 14.44 4.32
CA ILE A 115 -16.93 14.97 4.16
C ILE A 115 -17.84 14.56 5.34
N MET A 116 -17.66 13.37 5.91
CA MET A 116 -18.48 12.87 7.03
C MET A 116 -18.19 13.59 8.37
N LEU A 117 -17.00 14.16 8.55
CA LEU A 117 -16.64 14.96 9.73
C LEU A 117 -17.16 16.41 9.66
N GLY A 118 -17.35 16.96 8.46
CA GLY A 118 -17.79 18.35 8.26
C GLY A 118 -19.29 18.60 8.48
N PHE A 119 -20.14 17.58 8.51
CA PHE A 119 -21.60 17.77 8.57
C PHE A 119 -22.18 18.08 9.97
N TYR A 120 -21.36 18.16 11.02
CA TYR A 120 -21.85 18.32 12.39
C TYR A 120 -21.96 19.78 12.92
N SER A 121 -21.57 20.81 12.16
CA SER A 121 -21.83 22.22 12.51
C SER A 121 -21.85 23.13 11.28
N THR A 122 -22.96 23.85 11.05
CA THR A 122 -23.20 24.65 9.84
C THR A 122 -22.33 25.91 9.74
N ASP A 123 -21.77 26.38 10.85
CA ASP A 123 -21.20 27.73 10.91
C ASP A 123 -19.69 27.76 10.60
N ASN A 124 -19.03 26.60 10.56
CA ASN A 124 -17.59 26.46 10.26
C ASN A 124 -17.30 25.57 9.04
N PHE A 125 -18.33 25.17 8.29
CA PHE A 125 -18.22 24.24 7.17
C PHE A 125 -17.23 24.73 6.09
N TYR A 126 -17.29 26.02 5.75
CA TYR A 126 -16.39 26.61 4.75
C TYR A 126 -14.94 26.66 5.23
N THR A 127 -14.69 26.99 6.50
CA THR A 127 -13.34 27.07 7.07
C THR A 127 -12.68 25.68 7.11
N ILE A 128 -13.44 24.65 7.48
CA ILE A 128 -12.96 23.25 7.49
C ILE A 128 -12.66 22.78 6.07
N ILE A 129 -13.52 23.08 5.09
CA ILE A 129 -13.25 22.74 3.68
C ILE A 129 -11.98 23.43 3.17
N ILE A 130 -11.75 24.71 3.49
CA ILE A 130 -10.56 25.44 3.04
C ILE A 130 -9.29 24.86 3.68
N ILE A 131 -9.32 24.54 4.98
CA ILE A 131 -8.17 23.92 5.66
C ILE A 131 -7.89 22.53 5.10
N LEU A 132 -8.92 21.73 4.82
CA LEU A 132 -8.75 20.39 4.25
C LEU A 132 -8.30 20.44 2.79
N ALA A 133 -8.82 21.37 1.99
CA ALA A 133 -8.33 21.62 0.63
C ALA A 133 -6.88 22.12 0.63
N ALA A 134 -6.46 22.87 1.67
CA ALA A 134 -5.07 23.26 1.84
C ALA A 134 -4.18 22.06 2.26
N ILE A 135 -4.65 21.20 3.16
CA ILE A 135 -3.92 19.99 3.60
C ILE A 135 -3.84 18.96 2.47
N GLU A 136 -4.90 18.74 1.70
CA GLU A 136 -4.88 17.89 0.52
C GLU A 136 -4.12 18.53 -0.63
N GLY A 137 -4.17 19.86 -0.80
CA GLY A 137 -3.31 20.57 -1.73
C GLY A 137 -1.83 20.36 -1.39
N ILE A 138 -1.47 20.42 -0.10
CA ILE A 138 -0.13 20.07 0.38
C ILE A 138 0.13 18.57 0.16
N GLY A 139 -0.84 17.70 0.42
CA GLY A 139 -0.76 16.26 0.19
C GLY A 139 -0.48 15.91 -1.27
N TRP A 140 -1.18 16.53 -2.22
CA TRP A 140 -0.97 16.42 -3.67
C TRP A 140 0.30 17.13 -4.13
N VAL A 141 0.74 18.19 -3.47
CA VAL A 141 2.07 18.77 -3.72
C VAL A 141 3.17 17.82 -3.23
N LEU A 142 2.93 17.06 -2.17
CA LEU A 142 3.85 16.05 -1.64
C LEU A 142 3.75 14.68 -2.34
N SER A 143 2.58 14.31 -2.90
CA SER A 143 2.30 12.97 -3.48
C SER A 143 2.12 12.98 -5.01
N GLY A 144 1.64 14.09 -5.57
CA GLY A 144 1.18 14.23 -6.96
C GLY A 144 2.10 15.07 -7.85
N TYR A 145 3.07 15.80 -7.29
CA TYR A 145 4.34 15.88 -7.99
C TYR A 145 5.06 14.57 -7.70
N GLY A 146 5.01 13.68 -8.68
CA GLY A 146 6.19 12.94 -9.05
C GLY A 146 7.33 13.93 -9.31
N LEU A 147 7.87 14.53 -8.25
CA LEU A 147 9.30 14.59 -8.10
C LEU A 147 9.69 13.16 -8.38
N GLY A 148 10.11 12.89 -9.61
CA GLY A 148 10.79 11.66 -9.95
C GLY A 148 12.00 11.69 -9.06
N VAL A 149 11.83 11.26 -7.80
CA VAL A 149 12.88 11.06 -6.83
C VAL A 149 13.65 9.99 -7.52
N LYS A 150 14.65 10.46 -8.26
CA LYS A 150 15.41 9.66 -9.20
C LYS A 150 16.10 8.71 -8.26
N VAL A 151 15.51 7.53 -8.03
CA VAL A 151 15.97 6.61 -7.01
C VAL A 151 17.41 6.35 -7.39
N ILE A 152 18.31 6.93 -6.62
CA ILE A 152 19.73 6.90 -6.92
C ILE A 152 20.12 5.48 -6.60
N LYS A 153 20.09 4.62 -7.61
CA LYS A 153 20.53 3.24 -7.46
C LYS A 153 22.01 3.27 -7.12
N ARG A 154 22.37 2.55 -6.07
CA ARG A 154 23.75 2.39 -5.61
C ARG A 154 24.15 0.93 -5.75
N CYS A 155 25.41 0.71 -6.11
CA CYS A 155 26.01 -0.61 -6.18
C CYS A 155 25.97 -1.26 -4.80
N TYR A 156 25.44 -2.47 -4.72
CA TYR A 156 25.35 -3.22 -3.46
C TYR A 156 26.73 -3.53 -2.85
N HIS A 157 27.76 -3.68 -3.68
CA HIS A 157 29.12 -4.04 -3.23
C HIS A 157 29.93 -2.86 -2.70
N CYS A 158 29.94 -1.73 -3.42
CA CYS A 158 30.83 -0.59 -3.14
C CYS A 158 30.08 0.72 -2.84
N ASN A 159 28.75 0.69 -2.81
CA ASN A 159 27.86 1.82 -2.54
C ASN A 159 28.01 3.03 -3.49
N LYS A 160 28.69 2.85 -4.64
CA LYS A 160 28.81 3.87 -5.69
C LYS A 160 27.49 4.05 -6.42
N LYS A 161 27.18 5.29 -6.81
CA LYS A 161 26.02 5.61 -7.65
C LYS A 161 26.16 4.94 -9.02
N ILE A 162 25.08 4.31 -9.49
CA ILE A 162 25.01 3.66 -10.80
C ILE A 162 24.33 4.59 -11.79
N GLU A 163 24.93 4.76 -12.96
CA GLU A 163 24.31 5.49 -14.06
C GLU A 163 23.19 4.67 -14.70
N LYS A 164 22.14 5.35 -15.14
CA LYS A 164 20.98 4.69 -15.76
C LYS A 164 21.45 3.94 -17.02
N GLY A 165 21.17 2.62 -17.08
CA GLY A 165 21.55 1.77 -18.20
C GLY A 165 22.82 0.94 -17.98
N HIS A 166 23.63 1.26 -16.97
CA HIS A 166 24.86 0.52 -16.62
C HIS A 166 24.69 -0.36 -15.38
N GLU A 167 23.45 -0.79 -15.09
CA GLU A 167 23.17 -1.64 -13.93
C GLU A 167 23.24 -3.12 -14.29
N ILE A 168 24.05 -3.88 -13.56
CA ILE A 168 24.06 -5.33 -13.63
C ILE A 168 23.22 -5.86 -12.48
N LYS A 169 22.14 -6.59 -12.79
CA LYS A 169 21.22 -7.13 -11.78
C LYS A 169 21.48 -8.59 -11.50
N CYS A 170 21.57 -8.95 -10.23
CA CYS A 170 21.53 -10.36 -9.83
C CYS A 170 20.11 -10.90 -9.98
N LYS A 171 19.94 -11.90 -10.85
CA LYS A 171 18.64 -12.56 -11.07
C LYS A 171 18.11 -13.27 -9.82
N THR A 172 19.00 -13.66 -8.91
CA THR A 172 18.62 -14.43 -7.72
C THR A 172 18.12 -13.55 -6.58
N CYS A 173 18.73 -12.39 -6.36
CA CYS A 173 18.42 -11.52 -5.21
C CYS A 173 17.92 -10.11 -5.59
N GLY A 174 17.90 -9.75 -6.88
CA GLY A 174 17.46 -8.45 -7.37
C GLY A 174 18.44 -7.28 -7.13
N ASN A 175 19.55 -7.51 -6.41
CA ASN A 175 20.56 -6.48 -6.14
C ASN A 175 21.24 -5.98 -7.43
N VAL A 176 21.64 -4.71 -7.41
CA VAL A 176 22.26 -4.02 -8.56
C VAL A 176 23.74 -3.70 -8.31
N PHE A 177 24.55 -3.82 -9.36
CA PHE A 177 26.01 -3.65 -9.30
C PHE A 177 26.48 -2.68 -10.39
N CYS A 178 27.58 -1.96 -10.11
CA CYS A 178 28.16 -0.97 -11.03
C CYS A 178 29.18 -1.55 -12.02
N SER A 179 29.65 -2.78 -11.82
CA SER A 179 30.62 -3.45 -12.69
C SER A 179 30.49 -4.96 -12.58
N GLU A 180 31.00 -5.68 -13.59
CA GLU A 180 31.06 -7.15 -13.59
C GLU A 180 31.89 -7.66 -12.41
N ASP A 181 33.03 -7.03 -12.07
CA ASP A 181 33.82 -7.41 -10.89
C ASP A 181 33.01 -7.36 -9.58
N CYS A 182 32.13 -6.35 -9.42
CA CYS A 182 31.28 -6.25 -8.23
C CYS A 182 30.20 -7.33 -8.21
N TYR A 183 29.67 -7.68 -9.39
CA TYR A 183 28.70 -8.74 -9.57
C TYR A 183 29.32 -10.12 -9.34
N ASP A 184 30.46 -10.42 -9.94
CA ASP A 184 31.20 -11.68 -9.79
C ASP A 184 31.65 -11.90 -8.36
N ALA A 185 32.13 -10.84 -7.70
CA ALA A 185 32.39 -10.84 -6.27
C ALA A 185 31.13 -11.27 -5.51
N HIS A 186 29.98 -10.61 -5.73
CA HIS A 186 28.73 -10.97 -5.07
C HIS A 186 28.30 -12.41 -5.35
N MET A 187 28.39 -12.88 -6.60
CA MET A 187 28.10 -14.26 -6.97
C MET A 187 29.02 -15.20 -6.18
N LEU A 188 30.31 -14.89 -6.07
CA LEU A 188 31.28 -15.70 -5.35
C LEU A 188 31.02 -15.78 -3.83
N TYR A 189 30.52 -14.70 -3.21
CA TYR A 189 30.23 -14.69 -1.76
C TYR A 189 28.88 -15.27 -1.41
N THR A 190 27.86 -14.90 -2.17
CA THR A 190 26.47 -15.10 -1.79
C THR A 190 25.88 -16.34 -2.43
N HIS A 191 26.30 -16.66 -3.67
CA HIS A 191 25.68 -17.70 -4.48
C HIS A 191 26.58 -18.91 -4.71
N ASP A 192 27.89 -18.73 -4.90
CA ASP A 192 28.87 -19.81 -4.94
C ASP A 192 29.29 -20.16 -3.52
N LYS A 193 28.78 -21.29 -3.05
CA LYS A 193 29.07 -21.83 -1.72
C LYS A 193 29.90 -23.09 -1.84
N CYS A 194 30.74 -23.34 -0.84
CA CYS A 194 31.42 -24.61 -0.68
C CYS A 194 30.39 -25.76 -0.65
N ALA A 195 30.57 -26.75 -1.51
CA ALA A 195 29.62 -27.86 -1.65
C ALA A 195 29.43 -28.71 -0.39
N ILE A 196 30.38 -28.65 0.55
CA ILE A 196 30.32 -29.40 1.82
C ILE A 196 29.80 -28.52 2.96
N CYS A 197 30.41 -27.36 3.18
CA CYS A 197 30.11 -26.57 4.38
C CYS A 197 29.16 -25.40 4.15
N GLY A 198 28.76 -25.12 2.90
CA GLY A 198 27.84 -24.04 2.56
C GLY A 198 28.38 -22.62 2.76
N LYS A 199 29.65 -22.45 3.13
CA LYS A 199 30.28 -21.14 3.28
C LYS A 199 30.62 -20.53 1.92
N GLY A 200 30.34 -19.24 1.75
CA GLY A 200 30.79 -18.45 0.59
C GLY A 200 32.31 -18.26 0.61
N PHE A 201 32.90 -17.99 -0.55
CA PHE A 201 34.35 -17.84 -0.69
C PHE A 201 34.78 -16.40 -0.42
N GLY A 202 35.77 -16.18 0.47
CA GLY A 202 36.35 -14.89 0.84
C GLY A 202 37.01 -14.12 -0.33
N ARG A 203 37.23 -12.79 -0.19
CA ARG A 203 37.94 -11.98 -1.20
C ARG A 203 39.40 -12.38 -1.20
N GLY A 204 39.86 -12.94 -2.32
CA GLY A 204 41.18 -13.55 -2.44
C GLY A 204 41.32 -14.95 -1.84
N ALA A 205 40.22 -15.60 -1.44
CA ALA A 205 40.30 -16.99 -1.01
C ALA A 205 40.52 -17.91 -2.21
N SER A 206 41.57 -18.71 -2.17
CA SER A 206 41.71 -19.84 -3.09
C SER A 206 40.59 -20.84 -2.81
N TYR A 207 39.99 -21.36 -3.88
CA TYR A 207 39.06 -22.47 -3.79
C TYR A 207 39.69 -23.69 -4.45
N GLU A 208 39.48 -24.84 -3.84
CA GLU A 208 39.91 -26.11 -4.40
C GLU A 208 38.81 -26.66 -5.32
N THR A 209 39.20 -27.33 -6.41
CA THR A 209 38.25 -28.02 -7.29
C THR A 209 38.55 -29.52 -7.28
N CYS A 210 37.50 -30.35 -7.28
CA CYS A 210 37.70 -31.79 -7.38
C CYS A 210 38.02 -32.16 -8.84
N PRO A 211 39.14 -32.84 -9.14
CA PRO A 211 39.54 -33.17 -10.51
C PRO A 211 38.58 -34.13 -11.21
N GLN A 212 37.85 -34.96 -10.44
CA GLN A 212 36.86 -35.91 -10.98
C GLN A 212 35.51 -35.24 -11.24
N CYS A 213 35.03 -34.38 -10.33
CA CYS A 213 33.71 -33.75 -10.44
C CYS A 213 33.73 -32.46 -11.30
N LYS A 214 34.87 -31.75 -11.37
CA LYS A 214 35.16 -30.49 -12.11
C LYS A 214 34.23 -29.28 -11.90
N LYS A 215 33.01 -29.48 -11.39
CA LYS A 215 31.99 -28.43 -11.21
C LYS A 215 31.88 -27.92 -9.78
N LEU A 216 32.38 -28.67 -8.79
CA LEU A 216 32.24 -28.32 -7.37
C LEU A 216 33.48 -27.58 -6.87
N LYS A 217 33.24 -26.48 -6.15
CA LYS A 217 34.26 -25.66 -5.48
C LYS A 217 34.23 -25.91 -3.97
N PHE A 218 35.41 -25.94 -3.35
CA PHE A 218 35.59 -26.21 -1.91
C PHE A 218 36.43 -25.12 -1.24
N CYS A 219 36.01 -24.64 -0.07
CA CYS A 219 36.65 -23.50 0.60
C CYS A 219 37.96 -23.84 1.32
N SER A 220 38.34 -25.12 1.37
CA SER A 220 39.60 -25.59 1.94
C SER A 220 39.93 -26.99 1.44
N VAL A 221 41.21 -27.36 1.50
CA VAL A 221 41.67 -28.74 1.24
C VAL A 221 40.96 -29.76 2.14
N ASN A 222 40.60 -29.39 3.37
CA ASN A 222 39.85 -30.26 4.27
C ASN A 222 38.43 -30.55 3.75
N CYS A 223 37.73 -29.53 3.21
CA CYS A 223 36.42 -29.73 2.60
C CYS A 223 36.50 -30.60 1.34
N LEU A 224 37.55 -30.43 0.52
CA LEU A 224 37.78 -31.31 -0.64
C LEU A 224 38.07 -32.76 -0.20
N ARG A 225 38.91 -32.95 0.82
CA ARG A 225 39.24 -34.29 1.35
C ARG A 225 37.99 -35.00 1.84
N GLU A 226 37.12 -34.30 2.56
CA GLU A 226 35.88 -34.87 3.08
C GLU A 226 34.90 -35.20 1.95
N HIS A 227 34.81 -34.35 0.92
CA HIS A 227 34.05 -34.68 -0.28
C HIS A 227 34.56 -35.96 -0.95
N ASN A 228 35.87 -36.09 -1.13
CA ASN A 228 36.45 -37.27 -1.76
C ASN A 228 36.12 -38.54 -0.96
N LYS A 229 36.24 -38.55 0.38
CA LYS A 229 35.85 -39.70 1.21
C LYS A 229 34.38 -40.13 1.03
N LEU A 230 33.49 -39.17 0.79
CA LEU A 230 32.04 -39.43 0.69
C LEU A 230 31.60 -39.85 -0.71
N LYS A 231 32.38 -39.55 -1.75
CA LYS A 231 31.99 -39.70 -3.16
C LYS A 231 32.90 -40.63 -3.97
N HIS A 232 34.11 -40.92 -3.49
CA HIS A 232 35.15 -41.71 -4.16
C HIS A 232 35.78 -42.69 -3.18
#